data_AF-A0A535K8D9-F1
#
_entry.id   AF-A0A535K8D9-F1
#
_cell.length_a   1.000
_cell.length_b   1.000
_cell.length_c   1.000
_cell.angle_alpha   90.00
_cell.angle_beta   90.00
_cell.angle_gamma   90.00
#
_symmetry.space_group_name_H-M   'P 1'
#
loop_
_entity.id
_entity.type
_entity.pdbx_description
1 polymer ?
#
loop_
_entity_poly.entity_id
_entity_poly.type
_entity_poly.pdbx_seq_one_letter_code
_entity_poly.pdbx_strand_id
1 'polypeptide(L)' 'MAMILAVASLLGYMKGESSHRASRAIYESALEAVSDGVRTADLGGQASTSDFTAEVIRRVKTKVEVWSALADIER' A
#
# COMPACT_ATOMS: atom_id res chain seq x y z
N MET A 1 1.64 -10.79 -3.32
CA MET A 1 1.75 -9.45 -3.96
C MET A 1 0.79 -9.25 -5.13
N ALA A 2 0.76 -10.13 -6.14
CA ALA A 2 -0.04 -9.93 -7.37
C ALA A 2 -1.50 -9.52 -7.11
N MET A 3 -2.22 -10.22 -6.22
CA MET A 3 -3.61 -9.88 -5.86
C MET A 3 -3.75 -8.47 -5.25
N ILE A 4 -2.78 -8.02 -4.45
CA ILE A 4 -2.76 -6.69 -3.84
C ILE A 4 -2.60 -5.62 -4.93
N LEU A 5 -1.66 -5.84 -5.86
CA LEU A 5 -1.43 -4.92 -6.99
C LEU A 5 -2.61 -4.90 -7.97
N ALA A 6 -3.33 -6.01 -8.13
CA ALA A 6 -4.55 -6.04 -8.95
C ALA A 6 -5.64 -5.12 -8.37
N VAL A 7 -5.83 -5.12 -7.04
CA VAL A 7 -6.76 -4.19 -6.38
C VAL A 7 -6.29 -2.75 -6.52
N ALA A 8 -5.00 -2.49 -6.33
CA ALA A 8 -4.43 -1.15 -6.53
C ALA A 8 -4.66 -0.65 -7.97
N SER A 9 -4.44 -1.52 -8.96
CA SER A 9 -4.69 -1.23 -10.38
C SER A 9 -6.16 -0.92 -10.65
N LEU A 10 -7.07 -1.73 -10.10
CA LEU A 10 -8.51 -1.53 -10.27
C LEU A 10 -8.95 -0.18 -9.72
N LEU A 11 -8.53 0.17 -8.51
CA LEU A 11 -8.84 1.45 -7.89
C LEU A 11 -8.24 2.64 -8.66
N GLY A 12 -7.07 2.46 -9.27
CA GLY A 12 -6.42 3.48 -10.08
C GLY A 12 -7.13 3.76 -11.41
N TYR A 13 -7.96 2.81 -11.87
CA TYR A 13 -8.80 2.98 -13.06
C TYR A 13 -10.16 3.63 -12.76
N MET A 14 -10.60 3.60 -11.49
CA MET A 14 -11.87 4.20 -11.08
C MET A 14 -11.76 5.73 -11.06
N LYS A 15 -12.87 6.40 -11.37
CA LYS A 15 -12.94 7.87 -11.32
C LYS A 15 -12.89 8.38 -9.88
N GLY A 16 -12.28 9.55 -9.71
CA GLY A 16 -12.31 10.32 -8.46
C GLY A 16 -11.03 10.22 -7.64
N GLU A 17 -10.70 11.33 -6.97
CA GLU A 17 -9.46 11.47 -6.20
C GLU A 17 -9.34 10.47 -5.05
N SER A 18 -10.44 10.08 -4.40
CA SER A 18 -10.41 9.08 -3.34
C SER A 18 -9.93 7.72 -3.84
N SER A 19 -10.42 7.28 -5.00
CA SER A 19 -10.01 6.01 -5.64
C SER A 19 -8.55 6.05 -6.05
N HIS A 20 -8.10 7.14 -6.67
CA HIS A 20 -6.69 7.32 -7.05
C HIS A 20 -5.77 7.36 -5.82
N ARG A 21 -6.16 8.04 -4.75
CA ARG A 21 -5.39 8.07 -3.48
C ARG A 21 -5.30 6.69 -2.85
N ALA A 22 -6.39 5.92 -2.84
CA ALA A 22 -6.40 4.55 -2.33
C ALA A 22 -5.49 3.63 -3.17
N SER A 23 -5.57 3.73 -4.50
CA SER A 23 -4.69 3.03 -5.43
C SER A 23 -3.21 3.32 -5.12
N ARG A 24 -2.86 4.60 -5.03
CA ARG A 24 -1.50 5.05 -4.75
C ARG A 24 -1.00 4.53 -3.40
N ALA A 25 -1.81 4.63 -2.35
CA ALA A 25 -1.44 4.15 -1.03
C ALA A 25 -1.10 2.65 -1.02
N ILE A 26 -1.86 1.83 -1.75
CA ILE A 26 -1.64 0.38 -1.83
C ILE A 26 -0.41 0.05 -2.67
N TYR A 27 -0.25 0.68 -3.84
CA TYR A 27 0.92 0.49 -4.70
C TYR A 27 2.22 0.81 -3.96
N GLU A 28 2.30 2.02 -3.39
CA GLU A 28 3.49 2.46 -2.66
C GLU A 28 3.78 1.52 -1.48
N SER A 29 2.77 1.22 -0.66
CA SER A 29 2.97 0.37 0.53
C SER A 29 3.47 -1.04 0.19
N ALA A 30 2.98 -1.65 -0.89
CA ALA A 30 3.42 -2.97 -1.32
C ALA A 30 4.86 -2.96 -1.88
N LEU A 31 5.20 -1.95 -2.68
CA LEU A 31 6.53 -1.81 -3.27
C LEU A 31 7.58 -1.44 -2.21
N GLU A 32 7.24 -0.54 -1.30
CA GLU A 32 8.12 -0.13 -0.18
C GLU A 32 8.38 -1.30 0.77
N ALA A 33 7.38 -2.13 1.09
CA ALA A 33 7.59 -3.31 1.93
C ALA A 33 8.65 -4.26 1.34
N VAL A 34 8.57 -4.54 0.04
CA VAL A 34 9.56 -5.38 -0.66
C VAL A 34 10.93 -4.70 -0.71
N SER A 35 10.97 -3.40 -0.99
CA SER A 35 12.19 -2.59 -1.01
C SER A 35 12.91 -2.63 0.34
N ASP A 36 12.16 -2.58 1.45
CA ASP A 36 12.68 -2.66 2.81
C ASP A 36 12.98 -4.10 3.29
N GLY A 37 12.88 -5.08 2.39
CA GLY A 37 13.21 -6.48 2.67
C GLY A 37 12.09 -7.29 3.33
N VAL A 38 10.92 -6.71 3.57
CA VAL A 38 9.73 -7.46 4.01
C VAL A 38 9.10 -8.11 2.77
N ARG A 39 9.53 -9.34 2.47
CA ARG A 39 9.08 -10.09 1.29
C ARG A 39 8.98 -11.59 1.58
N THR A 40 8.09 -12.25 0.85
CA THR A 40 7.83 -13.68 0.95
C THR A 40 8.94 -14.52 0.28
N ALA A 41 8.92 -15.84 0.50
CA ALA A 41 9.96 -16.74 -0.01
C ALA A 41 10.13 -16.71 -1.53
N ASP A 42 9.05 -16.56 -2.29
CA ASP A 42 9.07 -16.42 -3.76
C ASP A 42 9.78 -15.14 -4.25
N LEU A 43 9.91 -14.14 -3.37
CA LEU A 43 10.63 -12.89 -3.61
C LEU A 43 12.00 -12.86 -2.91
N GLY A 44 12.51 -14.01 -2.45
CA GLY A 44 13.81 -14.10 -1.78
C GLY A 44 13.83 -13.47 -0.39
N GLY A 45 12.76 -13.66 0.38
CA GLY A 45 12.69 -13.29 1.80
C GLY A 45 12.18 -14.44 2.67
N GLN A 46 11.79 -14.12 3.89
CA GLN A 46 11.38 -15.10 4.91
C GLN A 46 10.05 -14.74 5.59
N ALA A 47 9.42 -13.64 5.19
CA ALA A 47 8.13 -13.25 5.74
C ALA A 47 7.03 -14.24 5.32
N SER A 48 6.12 -14.57 6.23
CA SER A 48 4.91 -15.29 5.85
C SER A 48 4.00 -14.39 5.02
N THR A 49 3.01 -14.99 4.32
CA THR A 49 1.97 -14.21 3.63
C THR A 49 1.22 -13.29 4.60
N SER A 50 0.97 -13.74 5.83
CA SER A 50 0.32 -12.95 6.87
C SER A 50 1.18 -11.76 7.29
N ASP A 51 2.47 -11.97 7.52
CA ASP A 51 3.40 -10.89 7.92
C ASP A 51 3.52 -9.84 6.82
N PHE A 52 3.69 -10.28 5.58
CA PHE A 52 3.75 -9.37 4.43
C PHE A 52 2.45 -8.56 4.29
N THR A 53 1.29 -9.21 4.40
CA THR A 53 0.00 -8.54 4.27
C THR A 53 -0.24 -7.56 5.42
N ALA A 54 0.12 -7.94 6.65
CA ALA A 54 0.02 -7.07 7.82
C ALA A 54 0.90 -5.82 7.68
N GLU A 55 2.13 -5.97 7.16
CA GLU A 55 3.04 -4.85 6.92
C GLU A 55 2.49 -3.89 5.85
N VAL A 56 1.94 -4.42 4.75
CA VAL A 56 1.28 -3.58 3.73
C VAL A 56 0.09 -2.83 4.34
N ILE A 57 -0.77 -3.49 5.12
CA ILE A 57 -1.91 -2.85 5.80
C ILE A 57 -1.44 -1.73 6.74
N ARG A 58 -0.38 -1.98 7.53
CA ARG A 58 0.19 -1.00 8.45
C ARG A 58 0.64 0.25 7.70
N ARG A 59 1.41 0.09 6.62
CA ARG A 59 1.90 1.21 5.78
C ARG A 59 0.76 1.99 5.12
N VAL A 60 -0.26 1.30 4.60
CA VAL A 60 -1.45 1.95 4.02
C VAL A 60 -2.14 2.82 5.06
N LYS A 61 -2.39 2.30 6.27
CA LYS A 61 -3.01 3.08 7.36
C LYS A 61 -2.19 4.31 7.71
N THR A 62 -0.87 4.15 7.92
CA THR A 62 0.02 5.27 8.22
C THR A 62 -0.02 6.34 7.12
N LYS A 63 0.04 5.95 5.83
CA LYS A 63 -0.06 6.93 4.73
C LYS A 63 -1.38 7.68 4.73
N VAL A 64 -2.50 6.97 4.90
CA VAL A 64 -3.83 7.60 4.95
C VAL A 64 -3.95 8.57 6.13
N GLU A 65 -3.48 8.17 7.31
CA GLU A 65 -3.48 9.02 8.51
C GLU A 65 -2.63 10.27 8.31
N VAL A 66 -1.38 10.12 7.84
CA VAL A 66 -0.46 11.23 7.60
C VAL A 66 -1.00 12.20 6.55
N TRP A 67 -1.47 11.68 5.40
CA TRP A 67 -2.00 12.55 4.35
C TRP A 67 -3.27 13.28 4.77
N SER A 68 -4.10 12.66 5.61
CA SER A 68 -5.30 13.33 6.13
C SER A 68 -4.91 14.47 7.06
N ALA A 69 -3.96 14.23 7.98
CA ALA A 69 -3.44 15.27 8.87
C ALA A 69 -2.78 16.42 8.09
N LEU A 70 -2.01 16.14 7.04
CA LEU A 70 -1.38 17.18 6.21
C LEU A 70 -2.40 17.97 5.39
N ALA A 71 -3.42 17.31 4.82
CA ALA A 71 -4.49 17.99 4.08
C ALA A 71 -5.39 18.86 4.96
N ASP A 72 -5.41 18.65 6.28
CA ASP A 72 -6.06 19.54 7.24
C ASP A 72 -5.20 20.78 7.56
N ILE A 73 -3.86 20.69 7.44
CA ILE A 73 -2.94 21.82 7.65
C ILE A 73 -2.97 22.80 6.46
N GLU A 74 -3.20 22.30 5.24
CA GLU A 74 -3.21 23.10 4.00
C GLU A 74 -4.55 23.82 3.73
N ARG A 75 -5.55 23.69 4.61
CA ARG A 75 -6.92 24.21 4.43
C ARG A 75 -7.21 25.48 5.22
#